data_AF-A0AAN6X7D8-F1
#
_entry.id   AF-A0AAN6X7D8-F1
#
_cell.length_a   1.000
_cell.length_b   1.000
_cell.length_c   1.000
_cell.angle_alpha   90.00
_cell.angle_beta   90.00
_cell.angle_gamma   90.00
#
_symmetry.space_group_name_H-M   'P 1'
#
loop_
_entity.id
_entity.type
_entity.pdbx_description
1 polymer ?
#
loop_
_entity_poly.entity_id
_entity_poly.type
_entity_poly.pdbx_seq_one_letter_code
_entity_poly.pdbx_strand_id
1 'polypeptide(L)'
;MFSLHTLIPAAPVLSNIKPEDIPPPTPVIFPHCYLQVQDDNDDDQQQADSVPSGRARKPITKLLQSIVRPGDLSISHLEALGAHVIPDSTPEELIPDPSFIPDFAAWDALSSEEAHLKNESTRKRLNNGALSPGCQTYLDRKRELSIDNDAAFRTVRRLPAPKGQPQARLGNAYEFYRHLEMFTSYWDDTSKPVPPGPKPTDTDPKEKDEPKEAQYFRTSSGDKMPPDCRGGMLTSFLKLVAYDFGCNVSAPRVEPRLLITTNTASPRSRSSYFTSGCTFLFRSPTTREAARAGIVEGPLAAVSARHTISFTPDPSTNKESLLDLSRELISALITAQHRARENKTEKRIGEDAWWATKPRWGGGPGGPIGREIEAQSAKSTNDVILGDKDAPPPPSTPTPAPTTTTIPPSPFPVPAASSSSSPSPAPTTTTTTPSSSSSSSSSSSTTTASIPRRPYSSLSPTSSRSSTNPSSSSSSSSKRLKTKSSSSSKEGKKQNPIYDAYRRLQPPNPTWDKKAKYSAIGRVKSADYDDIFVISGLFHHISVVRVRVPNRLLQVLEGDLSELDKKGGGGRSWGKVEVRRSQWYDFFKEEERIGAVQLLWGVMAWLMREDKENQKEEEKKNGDVVMSG
;
A
#
# COMPACT_ATOMS: atom_id res chain seq x y z
N MET A 1 13.32 7.65 -18.70
CA MET A 1 12.94 8.89 -19.41
C MET A 1 11.47 9.14 -19.19
N PHE A 2 11.12 10.42 -18.95
CA PHE A 2 9.84 10.98 -18.50
C PHE A 2 9.54 10.83 -17.01
N SER A 3 10.25 11.64 -16.21
CA SER A 3 9.77 12.08 -14.90
C SER A 3 8.64 13.09 -15.14
N LEU A 4 7.43 12.79 -14.66
CA LEU A 4 6.37 13.77 -14.53
C LEU A 4 6.83 14.77 -13.45
N HIS A 5 7.51 15.84 -13.88
CA HIS A 5 7.68 17.02 -13.05
C HIS A 5 6.29 17.64 -12.89
N THR A 6 5.61 17.32 -11.81
CA THR A 6 4.54 18.19 -11.31
C THR A 6 5.20 19.54 -11.04
N LEU A 7 4.86 20.54 -11.84
CA LEU A 7 5.24 21.93 -11.58
C LEU A 7 4.64 22.32 -10.23
N ILE A 8 5.48 22.34 -9.20
CA ILE A 8 5.11 22.86 -7.89
C ILE A 8 5.03 24.39 -8.04
N PRO A 9 3.95 25.04 -7.60
CA PRO A 9 3.85 26.50 -7.62
C PRO A 9 5.05 27.10 -6.89
N ALA A 10 5.65 28.15 -7.46
CA ALA A 10 6.65 28.94 -6.76
C ALA A 10 6.05 29.40 -5.42
N ALA A 11 6.85 29.35 -4.34
CA ALA A 11 6.45 29.87 -3.05
C ALA A 11 5.91 31.30 -3.23
N PRO A 12 4.72 31.63 -2.70
CA PRO A 12 4.17 32.97 -2.84
C PRO A 12 5.18 33.96 -2.27
N VAL A 13 5.36 35.08 -2.98
CA VAL A 13 6.20 36.18 -2.51
C VAL A 13 5.63 36.62 -1.16
N LEU A 14 6.40 36.41 -0.09
CA LEU A 14 6.03 36.60 1.32
C LEU A 14 5.68 38.04 1.71
N SER A 15 5.67 38.98 0.77
CA SER A 15 5.50 40.41 1.05
C SER A 15 4.10 40.82 1.49
N ASN A 16 3.09 39.92 1.41
CA ASN A 16 1.68 40.29 1.56
C ASN A 16 0.95 39.63 2.75
N ILE A 17 1.60 38.78 3.55
CA ILE A 17 0.97 38.12 4.71
C ILE A 17 1.42 38.83 5.97
N LYS A 18 0.48 39.38 6.74
CA LYS A 18 0.79 39.99 8.02
C LYS A 18 1.12 38.87 9.02
N PRO A 19 2.11 39.06 9.92
CA PRO A 19 2.45 38.05 10.94
C PRO A 19 1.25 37.62 11.81
N GLU A 20 0.30 38.52 12.03
CA GLU A 20 -0.93 38.29 12.80
C GLU A 20 -1.89 37.30 12.12
N ASP A 21 -1.82 37.14 10.79
CA ASP A 21 -2.68 36.23 10.03
C ASP A 21 -2.14 34.79 10.00
N ILE A 22 -0.95 34.55 10.55
CA ILE A 22 -0.33 33.23 10.58
C ILE A 22 -1.02 32.38 11.66
N PRO A 23 -1.62 31.23 11.31
CA PRO A 23 -2.25 30.37 12.30
C PRO A 23 -1.21 29.82 13.28
N PRO A 24 -1.56 29.41 14.51
CA PRO A 24 -0.59 28.88 15.47
C PRO A 24 0.14 27.62 14.93
N PRO A 25 1.38 27.35 15.39
CA PRO A 25 2.12 26.15 14.98
C PRO A 25 1.33 24.89 15.26
N THR A 26 1.33 23.96 14.29
CA THR A 26 0.71 22.65 14.50
C THR A 26 1.57 21.85 15.47
N PRO A 27 1.03 21.34 16.59
CA PRO A 27 1.81 20.61 17.57
C PRO A 27 2.31 19.29 16.97
N VAL A 28 3.59 18.99 17.22
CA VAL A 28 4.19 17.70 16.85
C VAL A 28 4.02 16.75 18.03
N ILE A 29 3.03 15.86 17.94
CA ILE A 29 2.77 14.82 18.93
C ILE A 29 2.84 13.49 18.19
N PHE A 30 3.74 12.59 18.62
CA PHE A 30 3.90 11.28 18.00
C PHE A 30 2.83 10.29 18.47
N PRO A 31 2.56 9.23 17.67
CA PRO A 31 1.66 8.16 18.09
C PRO A 31 2.26 7.34 19.23
N HIS A 32 1.46 7.08 20.27
CA HIS A 32 1.84 6.30 21.45
C HIS A 32 0.98 5.03 21.53
N CYS A 33 1.44 3.95 20.88
CA CYS A 33 0.76 2.65 20.88
C CYS A 33 1.80 1.55 21.08
N TYR A 34 2.16 1.29 22.33
CA TYR A 34 3.22 0.35 22.72
C TYR A 34 2.62 -0.92 23.35
N LEU A 35 1.93 -1.72 22.53
CA LEU A 35 1.33 -2.96 23.03
C LEU A 35 2.42 -3.93 23.49
N GLN A 36 2.31 -4.41 24.72
CA GLN A 36 3.16 -5.45 25.28
C GLN A 36 2.34 -6.74 25.39
N VAL A 37 2.66 -7.74 24.57
CA VAL A 37 2.10 -9.09 24.70
C VAL A 37 3.00 -9.87 25.66
N GLN A 38 2.44 -10.45 26.72
CA GLN A 38 3.13 -11.39 27.61
C GLN A 38 3.47 -12.65 26.84
N ASP A 39 4.68 -13.18 27.03
CA ASP A 39 5.08 -14.45 26.45
C ASP A 39 4.32 -15.56 27.20
N ASP A 40 3.61 -16.42 26.48
CA ASP A 40 2.89 -17.59 27.05
C ASP A 40 3.88 -18.70 27.53
N ASN A 41 5.14 -18.35 27.83
CA ASN A 41 6.30 -19.25 27.91
C ASN A 41 7.10 -19.20 29.23
N ASP A 42 6.50 -18.79 30.35
CA ASP A 42 7.09 -19.01 31.67
C ASP A 42 6.14 -19.89 32.51
N ASP A 43 6.50 -21.17 32.64
CA ASP A 43 6.26 -22.14 33.73
C ASP A 43 4.98 -22.18 34.61
N ASP A 44 3.91 -21.43 34.34
CA ASP A 44 2.66 -21.52 35.11
C ASP A 44 1.64 -22.47 34.48
N GLN A 45 1.99 -23.75 34.49
CA GLN A 45 1.01 -24.84 34.37
C GLN A 45 0.10 -24.98 35.62
N GLN A 46 0.12 -24.02 36.55
CA GLN A 46 -0.68 -24.04 37.78
C GLN A 46 -1.57 -22.81 38.04
N GLN A 47 -1.74 -21.89 37.10
CA GLN A 47 -2.69 -20.77 37.32
C GLN A 47 -3.50 -20.34 36.09
N ALA A 48 -4.07 -21.33 35.39
CA ALA A 48 -5.08 -21.09 34.35
C ALA A 48 -6.50 -20.88 34.91
N ASP A 49 -6.66 -20.22 36.07
CA ASP A 49 -7.95 -20.11 36.78
C ASP A 49 -8.43 -18.67 37.10
N SER A 50 -7.86 -17.63 36.47
CA SER A 50 -8.29 -16.24 36.75
C SER A 50 -8.69 -15.37 35.54
N VAL A 51 -8.75 -15.93 34.33
CA VAL A 51 -9.44 -15.29 33.19
C VAL A 51 -10.83 -15.92 33.07
N PRO A 52 -11.94 -15.16 32.93
CA PRO A 52 -13.26 -15.76 32.80
C PRO A 52 -13.33 -16.63 31.55
N SER A 53 -13.17 -17.93 31.77
CA SER A 53 -13.33 -19.03 30.83
C SER A 53 -14.79 -19.09 30.36
N GLY A 54 -15.11 -18.32 29.30
CA GLY A 54 -16.49 -18.28 28.80
C GLY A 54 -16.71 -17.84 27.36
N ARG A 55 -15.69 -17.37 26.63
CA ARG A 55 -15.82 -17.09 25.18
C ARG A 55 -14.66 -17.70 24.41
N ALA A 56 -14.96 -18.72 23.60
CA ALA A 56 -14.07 -19.16 22.54
C ALA A 56 -13.63 -17.94 21.71
N ARG A 57 -12.32 -17.64 21.66
CA ARG A 57 -11.80 -16.53 20.85
C ARG A 57 -12.11 -16.83 19.39
N LYS A 58 -12.60 -15.84 18.64
CA LYS A 58 -12.87 -16.03 17.20
C LYS A 58 -11.54 -16.26 16.45
N PRO A 59 -11.51 -17.08 15.40
CA PRO A 59 -10.34 -17.18 14.53
C PRO A 59 -9.89 -15.80 14.05
N ILE A 60 -8.59 -15.53 14.04
CA ILE A 60 -8.02 -14.20 13.72
C ILE A 60 -8.53 -13.67 12.37
N THR A 61 -8.65 -14.53 11.36
CA THR A 61 -9.14 -14.14 10.04
C THR A 61 -10.56 -13.60 10.08
N LYS A 62 -11.45 -14.22 10.89
CA LYS A 62 -12.82 -13.73 11.11
C LYS A 62 -12.85 -12.45 11.93
N LEU A 63 -11.95 -12.32 12.91
CA LEU A 63 -11.84 -11.12 13.74
C LEU A 63 -11.40 -9.92 12.90
N LEU A 64 -10.31 -10.05 12.14
CA LEU A 64 -9.83 -9.00 11.24
C LEU A 64 -10.89 -8.66 10.17
N GLN A 65 -11.59 -9.66 9.62
CA GLN A 65 -12.68 -9.46 8.66
C GLN A 65 -13.92 -8.76 9.24
N SER A 66 -14.03 -8.63 10.56
CA SER A 66 -15.11 -7.87 11.19
C SER A 66 -14.88 -6.35 11.14
N ILE A 67 -13.65 -5.91 10.84
CA ILE A 67 -13.31 -4.50 10.63
C ILE A 67 -13.83 -4.08 9.26
N VAL A 68 -14.91 -3.30 9.22
CA VAL A 68 -15.49 -2.77 7.98
C VAL A 68 -15.12 -1.30 7.80
N ARG A 69 -15.00 -0.58 8.92
CA ARG A 69 -14.63 0.83 8.97
C ARG A 69 -13.41 1.01 9.89
N PRO A 70 -12.61 2.06 9.70
CA PRO A 70 -11.53 2.40 10.63
C PRO A 70 -12.01 2.51 12.08
N GLY A 71 -13.27 2.95 12.29
CA GLY A 71 -13.88 3.05 13.61
C GLY A 71 -14.09 1.73 14.35
N ASP A 72 -14.10 0.60 13.65
CA ASP A 72 -14.33 -0.74 14.24
C ASP A 72 -13.05 -1.31 14.86
N LEU A 73 -11.89 -0.69 14.57
CA LEU A 73 -10.60 -1.11 15.10
C LEU A 73 -10.52 -0.88 16.62
N SER A 74 -9.98 -1.88 17.31
CA SER A 74 -9.76 -1.90 18.76
C SER A 74 -8.45 -2.60 19.09
N ILE A 75 -7.92 -2.37 20.28
CA ILE A 75 -6.67 -2.99 20.79
C ILE A 75 -6.72 -4.53 20.67
N SER A 76 -7.88 -5.13 20.94
CA SER A 76 -8.09 -6.58 20.83
C SER A 76 -7.79 -7.17 19.45
N HIS A 77 -7.87 -6.38 18.37
CA HIS A 77 -7.47 -6.84 17.04
C HIS A 77 -5.95 -7.00 16.93
N LEU A 78 -5.18 -6.09 17.52
CA LEU A 78 -3.72 -6.14 17.54
C LEU A 78 -3.20 -7.17 18.55
N GLU A 79 -3.84 -7.31 19.71
CA GLU A 79 -3.54 -8.39 20.66
C GLU A 79 -3.78 -9.78 20.05
N ALA A 80 -4.87 -9.91 19.29
CA ALA A 80 -5.17 -11.15 18.58
C ALA A 80 -4.14 -11.43 17.49
N LEU A 81 -3.58 -10.41 16.83
CA LEU A 81 -2.43 -10.55 15.93
C LEU A 81 -1.15 -10.96 16.68
N GLY A 82 -1.07 -10.67 17.98
CA GLY A 82 0.12 -10.87 18.80
C GLY A 82 1.13 -9.74 18.64
N ALA A 83 0.69 -8.52 18.30
CA ALA A 83 1.57 -7.38 18.09
C ALA A 83 2.26 -6.96 19.41
N HIS A 84 3.60 -7.02 19.43
CA HIS A 84 4.43 -6.64 20.57
C HIS A 84 5.39 -5.53 20.12
N VAL A 85 5.23 -4.32 20.67
CA VAL A 85 5.89 -3.10 20.18
C VAL A 85 6.98 -2.65 21.15
N ILE A 86 8.20 -2.58 20.64
CA ILE A 86 9.39 -2.06 21.33
C ILE A 86 9.71 -0.69 20.72
N PRO A 87 9.46 0.43 21.43
CA PRO A 87 9.80 1.76 20.95
C PRO A 87 11.29 2.06 21.08
N ASP A 88 11.72 3.11 20.39
CA ASP A 88 13.03 3.76 20.51
C ASP A 88 14.25 2.81 20.51
N SER A 89 14.16 1.74 19.72
CA SER A 89 15.23 0.76 19.54
C SER A 89 16.46 1.40 18.87
N THR A 90 17.65 1.06 19.37
CA THR A 90 18.91 1.50 18.76
C THR A 90 19.13 0.84 17.39
N PRO A 91 20.04 1.36 16.54
CA PRO A 91 20.38 0.71 15.27
C PRO A 91 20.79 -0.76 15.42
N GLU A 92 21.52 -1.10 16.48
CA GLU A 92 21.99 -2.47 16.78
C GLU A 92 20.84 -3.41 17.17
N GLU A 93 19.81 -2.89 17.82
CA GLU A 93 18.62 -3.68 18.15
C GLU A 93 17.67 -3.82 16.95
N LEU A 94 17.61 -2.79 16.10
CA LEU A 94 16.72 -2.73 14.94
C LEU A 94 17.24 -3.59 13.78
N ILE A 95 18.54 -3.63 13.54
CA ILE A 95 19.14 -4.42 12.45
C ILE A 95 19.45 -5.84 12.97
N PRO A 96 18.96 -6.92 12.33
CA PRO A 96 19.09 -8.26 12.88
C PRO A 96 20.53 -8.73 13.15
N ASP A 97 21.50 -8.24 12.38
CA ASP A 97 22.93 -8.49 12.58
C ASP A 97 23.68 -7.16 12.54
N PRO A 98 24.13 -6.65 13.71
CA PRO A 98 24.84 -5.37 13.82
C PRO A 98 26.14 -5.30 13.02
N SER A 99 26.74 -6.42 12.59
CA SER A 99 27.96 -6.41 11.77
C SER A 99 27.77 -5.80 10.37
N PHE A 100 26.51 -5.59 9.96
CA PHE A 100 26.14 -4.88 8.75
C PHE A 100 26.02 -3.37 8.93
N ILE A 101 26.10 -2.87 10.17
CA ILE A 101 26.20 -1.44 10.47
C ILE A 101 27.67 -1.04 10.27
N PRO A 102 27.97 -0.10 9.34
CA PRO A 102 29.31 0.44 9.22
C PRO A 102 29.78 1.13 10.50
N ASP A 103 31.09 1.10 10.75
CA ASP A 103 31.70 1.94 11.79
C ASP A 103 31.75 3.40 11.29
N PHE A 104 30.63 4.10 11.46
CA PHE A 104 30.50 5.49 11.03
C PHE A 104 31.44 6.43 11.80
N ALA A 105 31.76 6.12 13.06
CA ALA A 105 32.71 6.91 13.83
C ALA A 105 34.12 6.81 13.23
N ALA A 106 34.55 5.60 12.84
CA ALA A 106 35.81 5.43 12.14
C ALA A 106 35.82 6.09 10.75
N TRP A 107 34.69 6.07 10.04
CA TRP A 107 34.57 6.75 8.74
C TRP A 107 34.61 8.28 8.89
N ASP A 108 33.95 8.81 9.91
CA ASP A 108 33.88 10.25 10.22
C ASP A 108 35.23 10.84 10.60
N ALA A 109 36.13 10.03 11.15
CA ALA A 109 37.48 10.43 11.49
C ALA A 109 38.43 10.53 10.27
N LEU A 110 38.02 10.05 9.09
CA LEU A 110 38.88 10.05 7.89
C LEU A 110 38.92 11.43 7.25
N SER A 111 40.12 11.86 6.85
CA SER A 111 40.27 12.96 5.90
C SER A 111 39.76 12.59 4.51
N SER A 112 39.54 13.59 3.65
CA SER A 112 39.05 13.36 2.28
C SER A 112 40.01 12.50 1.43
N GLU A 113 41.32 12.57 1.69
CA GLU A 113 42.31 11.76 0.98
C GLU A 113 42.35 10.32 1.50
N GLU A 114 42.31 10.13 2.83
CA GLU A 114 42.26 8.80 3.43
C GLU A 114 40.96 8.06 3.08
N ALA A 115 39.82 8.77 3.04
CA ALA A 115 38.56 8.22 2.61
C ALA A 115 38.61 7.72 1.17
N HIS A 116 39.27 8.46 0.27
CA HIS A 116 39.48 8.03 -1.12
C HIS A 116 40.30 6.75 -1.20
N LEU A 117 41.41 6.67 -0.46
CA LEU A 117 42.29 5.50 -0.43
C LEU A 117 41.61 4.26 0.19
N LYS A 118 40.83 4.44 1.26
CA LYS A 118 40.14 3.34 1.96
C LYS A 118 38.84 2.92 1.28
N ASN A 119 38.27 3.74 0.38
CA ASN A 119 36.93 3.53 -0.15
C ASN A 119 36.71 2.11 -0.67
N GLU A 120 37.56 1.61 -1.57
CA GLU A 120 37.39 0.27 -2.15
C GLU A 120 37.41 -0.84 -1.10
N SER A 121 38.25 -0.73 -0.06
CA SER A 121 38.31 -1.72 1.03
C SER A 121 37.05 -1.75 1.91
N THR A 122 36.28 -0.66 1.96
CA THR A 122 35.07 -0.56 2.78
C THR A 122 33.81 -1.09 2.08
N ARG A 123 33.88 -1.35 0.77
CA ARG A 123 32.75 -1.81 -0.02
C ARG A 123 32.56 -3.31 0.14
N LYS A 124 31.31 -3.74 0.25
CA LYS A 124 30.91 -5.16 0.38
C LYS A 124 30.15 -5.60 -0.86
N ARG A 125 30.29 -6.87 -1.26
CA ARG A 125 29.51 -7.43 -2.37
C ARG A 125 28.03 -7.53 -1.98
N LEU A 126 27.15 -7.14 -2.89
CA LEU A 126 25.71 -7.15 -2.73
C LEU A 126 25.09 -8.37 -3.46
N ASN A 127 23.85 -8.72 -3.10
CA ASN A 127 23.09 -9.81 -3.74
C ASN A 127 22.71 -9.59 -5.22
N ASN A 128 23.09 -8.47 -5.82
CA ASN A 128 22.95 -8.19 -7.25
C ASN A 128 24.30 -8.26 -8.00
N GLY A 129 25.37 -8.65 -7.32
CA GLY A 129 26.73 -8.72 -7.85
C GLY A 129 27.48 -7.39 -7.86
N ALA A 130 26.82 -6.26 -7.58
CA ALA A 130 27.48 -4.96 -7.44
C ALA A 130 28.18 -4.84 -6.08
N LEU A 131 29.06 -3.84 -5.96
CA LEU A 131 29.66 -3.43 -4.70
C LEU A 131 28.80 -2.36 -4.03
N SER A 132 28.66 -2.44 -2.70
CA SER A 132 28.01 -1.44 -1.87
C SER A 132 28.68 -0.06 -2.02
N PRO A 133 28.00 1.03 -1.64
CA PRO A 133 28.70 2.29 -1.40
C PRO A 133 29.70 2.13 -0.25
N GLY A 134 30.82 2.85 -0.35
CA GLY A 134 31.90 2.85 0.64
C GLY A 134 31.93 4.14 1.46
N CYS A 135 32.99 4.29 2.27
CA CYS A 135 33.16 5.44 3.17
C CYS A 135 33.18 6.79 2.43
N GLN A 136 33.73 6.87 1.22
CA GLN A 136 33.76 8.11 0.45
C GLN A 136 32.34 8.60 0.12
N THR A 137 31.49 7.71 -0.41
CA THR A 137 30.09 8.02 -0.74
C THR A 137 29.32 8.47 0.50
N TYR A 138 29.56 7.81 1.64
CA TYR A 138 28.94 8.19 2.91
C TYR A 138 29.35 9.60 3.34
N LEU A 139 30.65 9.91 3.34
CA LEU A 139 31.16 11.22 3.74
C LEU A 139 30.69 12.34 2.81
N ASP A 140 30.56 12.07 1.51
CA ASP A 140 30.00 13.03 0.57
C ASP A 140 28.51 13.29 0.87
N ARG A 141 27.72 12.26 1.18
CA ARG A 141 26.31 12.43 1.60
C ARG A 141 26.18 13.14 2.94
N LYS A 142 27.02 12.80 3.91
CA LYS A 142 27.08 13.48 5.20
C LYS A 142 27.39 14.96 5.01
N ARG A 143 28.42 15.30 4.23
CA ARG A 143 28.79 16.70 3.93
C ARG A 143 27.64 17.47 3.28
N GLU A 144 26.98 16.90 2.27
CA GLU A 144 25.83 17.52 1.61
C GLU A 144 24.66 17.75 2.58
N LEU A 145 24.39 16.79 3.47
CA LEU A 145 23.34 16.90 4.49
C LEU A 145 23.76 17.76 5.69
N SER A 146 25.03 18.06 5.88
CA SER A 146 25.50 18.97 6.95
C SER A 146 25.37 20.44 6.55
N ILE A 147 24.87 20.73 5.35
CA ILE A 147 24.65 22.11 4.91
C ILE A 147 23.52 22.71 5.75
N ASP A 148 23.79 23.89 6.31
CA ASP A 148 22.81 24.67 7.05
C ASP A 148 21.53 24.94 6.22
N ASN A 149 20.38 24.88 6.90
CA ASN A 149 19.07 25.00 6.26
C ASN A 149 18.92 26.35 5.52
N ASP A 150 19.41 27.45 6.10
CA ASP A 150 19.30 28.78 5.51
C ASP A 150 20.17 28.95 4.27
N ALA A 151 21.38 28.38 4.27
CA ALA A 151 22.25 28.34 3.10
C ALA A 151 21.66 27.45 1.98
N ALA A 152 21.05 26.31 2.35
CA ALA A 152 20.44 25.40 1.41
C ALA A 152 19.17 25.98 0.78
N PHE A 153 18.28 26.57 1.58
CA PHE A 153 17.05 27.19 1.08
C PHE A 153 17.33 28.39 0.18
N ARG A 154 18.37 29.19 0.46
CA ARG A 154 18.82 30.25 -0.48
C ARG A 154 19.19 29.65 -1.84
N THR A 155 19.91 28.53 -1.84
CA THR A 155 20.29 27.84 -3.08
C THR A 155 19.07 27.31 -3.84
N VAL A 156 18.13 26.66 -3.16
CA VAL A 156 16.86 26.17 -3.76
C VAL A 156 16.04 27.32 -4.36
N ARG A 157 15.93 28.43 -3.63
CA ARG A 157 15.20 29.64 -4.05
C ARG A 157 15.96 30.49 -5.06
N ARG A 158 17.19 30.12 -5.41
CA ARG A 158 18.09 30.86 -6.30
C ARG A 158 18.39 32.28 -5.82
N LEU A 159 18.51 32.45 -4.51
CA LEU A 159 18.92 33.68 -3.85
C LEU A 159 20.46 33.76 -3.78
N PRO A 160 21.03 34.97 -3.77
CA PRO A 160 22.46 35.14 -3.55
C PRO A 160 22.87 34.63 -2.16
N ALA A 161 24.09 34.12 -2.06
CA ALA A 161 24.67 33.75 -0.78
C ALA A 161 24.89 34.99 0.10
N PRO A 162 24.91 34.83 1.44
CA PRO A 162 25.32 35.90 2.33
C PRO A 162 26.66 36.51 1.94
N LYS A 163 26.84 37.82 2.17
CA LYS A 163 28.06 38.54 1.78
C LYS A 163 29.30 37.84 2.34
N GLY A 164 30.23 37.46 1.47
CA GLY A 164 31.49 36.82 1.83
C GLY A 164 31.46 35.29 1.93
N GLN A 165 30.31 34.64 1.71
CA GLN A 165 30.20 33.18 1.67
C GLN A 165 29.96 32.66 0.25
N PRO A 166 30.54 31.51 -0.14
CA PRO A 166 30.21 30.87 -1.40
C PRO A 166 28.78 30.29 -1.37
N GLN A 167 28.16 30.16 -2.54
CA GLN A 167 26.87 29.49 -2.65
C GLN A 167 26.99 28.01 -2.27
N ALA A 168 26.06 27.53 -1.44
CA ALA A 168 26.05 26.15 -0.97
C ALA A 168 25.88 25.16 -2.15
N ARG A 169 26.69 24.10 -2.15
CA ARG A 169 26.64 23.06 -3.18
C ARG A 169 25.87 21.86 -2.66
N LEU A 170 24.58 21.78 -3.01
CA LEU A 170 23.67 20.76 -2.48
C LEU A 170 23.85 19.37 -3.10
N GLY A 171 24.52 19.24 -4.24
CA GLY A 171 24.83 17.95 -4.85
C GLY A 171 23.61 17.03 -4.99
N ASN A 172 23.72 15.83 -4.43
CA ASN A 172 22.65 14.82 -4.44
C ASN A 172 21.51 15.18 -3.48
N ALA A 173 21.80 15.89 -2.38
CA ALA A 173 20.82 16.40 -1.43
C ALA A 173 19.95 17.55 -1.96
N TYR A 174 20.20 18.08 -3.18
CA TYR A 174 19.39 19.16 -3.75
C TYR A 174 17.88 18.87 -3.71
N GLU A 175 17.47 17.67 -4.14
CA GLU A 175 16.05 17.31 -4.16
C GLU A 175 15.48 17.16 -2.74
N PHE A 176 16.27 16.72 -1.76
CA PHE A 176 15.85 16.67 -0.36
C PHE A 176 15.59 18.09 0.18
N TYR A 177 16.58 18.99 0.05
CA TYR A 177 16.41 20.38 0.50
C TYR A 177 15.32 21.13 -0.26
N ARG A 178 15.06 20.79 -1.53
CA ARG A 178 13.92 21.32 -2.28
C ARG A 178 12.58 20.95 -1.64
N HIS A 179 12.43 19.74 -1.14
CA HIS A 179 11.21 19.35 -0.40
C HIS A 179 11.20 19.95 1.00
N LEU A 180 12.35 20.01 1.70
CA LEU A 180 12.44 20.60 3.04
C LEU A 180 12.12 22.11 3.03
N GLU A 181 12.56 22.83 2.01
CA GLU A 181 12.20 24.23 1.78
C GLU A 181 10.68 24.38 1.65
N MET A 182 10.02 23.54 0.87
CA MET A 182 8.56 23.57 0.73
C MET A 182 7.83 23.31 2.07
N PHE A 183 8.41 22.50 2.96
CA PHE A 183 7.84 22.27 4.28
C PHE A 183 7.85 23.51 5.15
N THR A 184 8.78 24.45 4.94
CA THR A 184 8.84 25.71 5.71
C THR A 184 7.59 26.58 5.55
N SER A 185 6.76 26.34 4.52
CA SER A 185 5.47 27.01 4.38
C SER A 185 4.41 26.51 5.38
N TYR A 186 4.59 25.31 5.94
CA TYR A 186 3.60 24.62 6.78
C TYR A 186 4.13 24.23 8.17
N TRP A 187 5.45 24.16 8.33
CA TRP A 187 6.14 23.78 9.56
C TRP A 187 7.23 24.80 9.86
N ASP A 188 7.38 25.14 11.14
CA ASP A 188 8.48 25.96 11.59
C ASP A 188 9.79 25.14 11.55
N ASP A 189 10.90 25.79 11.20
CA ASP A 189 12.22 25.17 11.20
C ASP A 189 12.67 24.95 12.66
N THR A 190 12.62 23.70 13.10
CA THR A 190 12.93 23.29 14.49
C THR A 190 14.41 23.35 14.82
N SER A 191 15.29 23.58 13.84
CA SER A 191 16.71 23.88 14.10
C SER A 191 16.91 25.29 14.67
N LYS A 192 15.93 26.17 14.49
CA LYS A 192 15.98 27.55 14.98
C LYS A 192 15.30 27.66 16.35
N PRO A 193 15.79 28.55 17.24
CA PRO A 193 15.09 28.82 18.48
C PRO A 193 13.67 29.32 18.20
N VAL A 194 12.71 28.85 19.00
CA VAL A 194 11.30 29.27 18.90
C VAL A 194 11.26 30.79 18.96
N PRO A 195 10.66 31.47 17.96
CA PRO A 195 10.52 32.92 18.01
C PRO A 195 9.84 33.31 19.32
N PRO A 196 10.36 34.27 20.09
CA PRO A 196 9.66 34.76 21.26
C PRO A 196 8.26 35.17 20.83
N GLY A 197 7.23 34.61 21.47
CA GLY A 197 5.83 34.94 21.18
C GLY A 197 5.59 36.45 21.22
N PRO A 198 4.48 36.95 20.66
CA PRO A 198 4.25 38.38 20.47
C PRO A 198 4.33 39.11 21.82
N LYS A 199 5.51 39.68 22.12
CA LYS A 199 5.65 40.67 23.17
C LYS A 199 5.11 41.97 22.58
N PRO A 200 4.22 42.68 23.28
CA PRO A 200 3.91 44.05 22.93
C PRO A 200 5.16 44.88 23.21
N THR A 201 6.05 45.00 22.23
CA THR A 201 7.16 45.94 22.30
C THR A 201 6.69 47.25 21.74
N ASP A 202 6.45 48.19 22.65
CA ASP A 202 6.47 49.63 22.39
C ASP A 202 7.67 49.96 21.49
N THR A 203 7.38 50.56 20.35
CA THR A 203 8.36 51.00 19.37
C THR A 203 9.15 52.19 19.90
N ASP A 204 10.42 51.97 20.21
CA ASP A 204 11.44 53.01 20.13
C ASP A 204 12.03 53.02 18.71
N PRO A 205 11.90 54.12 17.95
CA PRO A 205 12.37 54.20 16.57
C PRO A 205 13.82 54.67 16.53
N LYS A 206 14.78 53.74 16.60
CA LYS A 206 16.18 54.00 16.21
C LYS A 206 16.96 52.70 16.00
N GLU A 207 16.87 52.12 14.80
CA GLU A 207 18.05 51.48 14.19
C GLU A 207 17.90 51.36 12.67
N LYS A 208 19.06 51.44 12.03
CA LYS A 208 19.32 51.92 10.67
C LYS A 208 18.95 50.91 9.59
N ASP A 209 18.75 51.45 8.38
CA ASP A 209 18.60 50.76 7.09
C ASP A 209 19.71 49.73 6.80
N GLU A 210 19.54 48.50 7.29
CA GLU A 210 19.95 47.32 6.54
C GLU A 210 18.72 46.76 5.82
N PRO A 211 18.83 46.30 4.55
CA PRO A 211 17.72 45.62 3.90
C PRO A 211 17.42 44.38 4.74
N LYS A 212 16.33 44.42 5.52
CA LYS A 212 15.83 43.28 6.28
C LYS A 212 15.68 42.13 5.29
N GLU A 213 16.61 41.20 5.37
CA GLU A 213 16.64 40.03 4.50
C GLU A 213 15.29 39.33 4.65
N ALA A 214 14.63 39.00 3.54
CA ALA A 214 13.28 38.46 3.58
C ALA A 214 13.26 37.21 4.47
N GLN A 215 12.71 37.34 5.67
CA GLN A 215 12.65 36.25 6.62
C GLN A 215 11.58 35.28 6.14
N TYR A 216 11.99 34.07 5.77
CA TYR A 216 11.07 33.04 5.32
C TYR A 216 10.45 32.37 6.55
N PHE A 217 9.15 32.52 6.73
CA PHE A 217 8.40 31.98 7.86
C PHE A 217 7.19 31.16 7.39
N ARG A 218 6.66 30.35 8.28
CA ARG A 218 5.48 29.51 8.06
C ARG A 218 4.26 30.36 7.71
N THR A 219 3.58 30.00 6.63
CA THR A 219 2.41 30.75 6.13
C THR A 219 1.09 30.01 6.38
N SER A 220 1.15 28.71 6.71
CA SER A 220 -0.04 27.90 6.91
C SER A 220 0.16 26.86 8.02
N SER A 221 -0.92 26.20 8.42
CA SER A 221 -0.90 25.10 9.38
C SER A 221 -0.56 23.77 8.70
N GLY A 222 -0.05 22.81 9.46
CA GLY A 222 0.35 21.49 8.97
C GLY A 222 -0.80 20.66 8.36
N ASP A 223 -2.06 20.97 8.70
CA ASP A 223 -3.27 20.36 8.13
C ASP A 223 -3.50 20.76 6.67
N LYS A 224 -3.01 21.94 6.27
CA LYS A 224 -3.10 22.44 4.90
C LYS A 224 -1.99 21.90 4.00
N MET A 225 -1.00 21.18 4.55
CA MET A 225 0.08 20.61 3.76
C MET A 225 -0.45 19.47 2.87
N PRO A 226 -0.30 19.55 1.53
CA PRO A 226 -0.73 18.50 0.63
C PRO A 226 -0.15 17.12 0.99
N PRO A 227 -0.91 16.02 0.85
CA PRO A 227 -0.43 14.68 1.19
C PRO A 227 0.85 14.28 0.43
N ASP A 228 0.97 14.67 -0.85
CA ASP A 228 2.08 14.28 -1.72
C ASP A 228 3.42 14.89 -1.29
N CYS A 229 3.41 16.04 -0.58
CA CYS A 229 4.61 16.69 -0.06
C CYS A 229 5.44 15.74 0.82
N ARG A 230 4.75 14.97 1.69
CA ARG A 230 5.38 14.00 2.61
C ARG A 230 6.00 12.84 1.87
N GLY A 231 5.31 12.33 0.85
CA GLY A 231 5.82 11.27 -0.02
C GLY A 231 7.07 11.71 -0.80
N GLY A 232 7.07 12.93 -1.33
CA GLY A 232 8.21 13.53 -2.03
C GLY A 232 9.45 13.70 -1.14
N MET A 233 9.25 14.20 0.09
CA MET A 233 10.31 14.30 1.10
C MET A 233 10.95 12.94 1.38
N LEU A 234 10.16 11.95 1.82
CA LEU A 234 10.69 10.62 2.13
C LEU A 234 11.38 9.98 0.92
N THR A 235 10.79 10.13 -0.26
CA THR A 235 11.36 9.56 -1.49
C THR A 235 12.70 10.20 -1.84
N SER A 236 12.82 11.53 -1.76
CA SER A 236 14.07 12.23 -2.05
C SER A 236 15.15 11.90 -1.01
N PHE A 237 14.80 11.84 0.27
CA PHE A 237 15.72 11.43 1.34
C PHE A 237 16.19 9.98 1.17
N LEU A 238 15.27 9.04 0.95
CA LEU A 238 15.60 7.62 0.77
C LEU A 238 16.50 7.39 -0.46
N LYS A 239 16.33 8.17 -1.53
CA LYS A 239 17.17 8.08 -2.72
C LYS A 239 18.64 8.41 -2.45
N LEU A 240 18.95 9.22 -1.43
CA LEU A 240 20.33 9.55 -1.06
C LEU A 240 21.14 8.33 -0.63
N VAL A 241 20.46 7.28 -0.15
CA VAL A 241 21.06 6.02 0.30
C VAL A 241 20.72 4.90 -0.69
N ALA A 242 19.42 4.65 -0.90
CA ALA A 242 18.96 3.47 -1.63
C ALA A 242 19.46 3.40 -3.08
N TYR A 243 19.68 4.55 -3.73
CA TYR A 243 20.15 4.60 -5.12
C TYR A 243 21.54 3.97 -5.28
N ASP A 244 22.45 4.24 -4.35
CA ASP A 244 23.82 3.73 -4.39
C ASP A 244 23.89 2.22 -4.07
N PHE A 245 22.86 1.67 -3.42
CA PHE A 245 22.65 0.22 -3.27
C PHE A 245 21.94 -0.42 -4.49
N GLY A 246 21.70 0.34 -5.56
CA GLY A 246 20.99 -0.15 -6.74
C GLY A 246 19.49 -0.33 -6.53
N CYS A 247 18.89 0.42 -5.61
CA CYS A 247 17.46 0.39 -5.30
C CYS A 247 16.76 1.72 -5.59
N ASN A 248 15.44 1.70 -5.69
CA ASN A 248 14.64 2.90 -5.93
C ASN A 248 13.27 2.78 -5.26
N VAL A 249 12.75 3.91 -4.77
CA VAL A 249 11.38 4.00 -4.27
C VAL A 249 10.45 4.14 -5.47
N SER A 250 9.45 3.26 -5.57
CA SER A 250 8.46 3.31 -6.65
C SER A 250 7.05 3.14 -6.11
N ALA A 251 6.12 3.93 -6.68
CA ALA A 251 4.71 3.73 -6.43
C ALA A 251 4.25 2.40 -7.05
N PRO A 252 3.41 1.63 -6.34
CA PRO A 252 2.93 0.36 -6.85
C PRO A 252 1.97 0.59 -8.03
N ARG A 253 2.15 -0.17 -9.12
CA ARG A 253 1.28 -0.11 -10.31
C ARG A 253 -0.07 -0.77 -10.09
N VAL A 254 -0.13 -1.68 -9.14
CA VAL A 254 -1.35 -2.36 -8.68
C VAL A 254 -1.54 -2.02 -7.22
N GLU A 255 -2.77 -1.69 -6.82
CA GLU A 255 -3.08 -1.33 -5.43
C GLU A 255 -2.58 -2.41 -4.46
N PRO A 256 -1.76 -2.05 -3.45
CA PRO A 256 -1.29 -2.98 -2.45
C PRO A 256 -2.43 -3.43 -1.54
N ARG A 257 -2.59 -4.75 -1.41
CA ARG A 257 -3.71 -5.36 -0.67
C ARG A 257 -3.21 -6.43 0.28
N LEU A 258 -3.58 -6.32 1.55
CA LEU A 258 -3.42 -7.38 2.54
C LEU A 258 -4.58 -8.34 2.37
N LEU A 259 -4.34 -9.48 1.74
CA LEU A 259 -5.38 -10.49 1.51
C LEU A 259 -5.60 -11.32 2.77
N ILE A 260 -6.86 -11.51 3.15
CA ILE A 260 -7.24 -12.33 4.30
C ILE A 260 -8.34 -13.29 3.86
N THR A 261 -8.11 -14.58 4.03
CA THR A 261 -9.02 -15.65 3.68
C THR A 261 -9.36 -16.47 4.92
N THR A 262 -10.64 -16.75 5.14
CA THR A 262 -11.12 -17.43 6.36
C THR A 262 -10.56 -18.84 6.55
N ASN A 263 -11.12 -19.81 5.83
CA ASN A 263 -10.70 -21.20 5.84
C ASN A 263 -10.88 -21.74 4.42
N THR A 264 -9.78 -22.04 3.75
CA THR A 264 -9.78 -22.51 2.35
C THR A 264 -10.41 -23.88 2.17
N ALA A 265 -10.41 -24.73 3.20
CA ALA A 265 -11.06 -26.04 3.19
C ALA A 265 -12.59 -25.96 3.34
N SER A 266 -13.14 -24.80 3.67
CA SER A 266 -14.59 -24.60 3.82
C SER A 266 -15.25 -24.18 2.51
N PRO A 267 -16.40 -24.76 2.13
CA PRO A 267 -17.18 -24.29 0.97
C PRO A 267 -17.74 -22.87 1.16
N ARG A 268 -17.71 -22.32 2.38
CA ARG A 268 -18.08 -20.95 2.72
C ARG A 268 -16.87 -20.02 2.87
N SER A 269 -15.74 -20.37 2.28
CA SER A 269 -14.52 -19.55 2.33
C SER A 269 -14.80 -18.14 1.79
N ARG A 270 -14.50 -17.13 2.60
CA ARG A 270 -14.54 -15.72 2.23
C ARG A 270 -13.14 -15.14 2.22
N SER A 271 -12.83 -14.41 1.15
CA SER A 271 -11.64 -13.57 1.05
C SER A 271 -12.03 -12.09 1.12
N SER A 272 -11.21 -11.31 1.80
CA SER A 272 -11.32 -9.85 1.94
C SER A 272 -9.93 -9.24 1.86
N TYR A 273 -9.85 -7.91 1.83
CA TYR A 273 -8.55 -7.25 1.90
C TYR A 273 -8.62 -5.90 2.62
N PHE A 274 -7.46 -5.52 3.17
CA PHE A 274 -7.16 -4.13 3.54
C PHE A 274 -6.27 -3.50 2.46
N THR A 275 -6.47 -2.22 2.16
CA THR A 275 -5.61 -1.47 1.25
C THR A 275 -4.58 -0.68 2.05
N SER A 276 -3.44 -0.40 1.42
CA SER A 276 -2.47 0.56 1.96
C SER A 276 -2.03 1.54 0.89
N GLY A 277 -1.84 2.79 1.29
CA GLY A 277 -1.22 3.84 0.47
C GLY A 277 0.32 3.78 0.49
N CYS A 278 0.91 2.69 0.98
CA CYS A 278 2.36 2.54 1.02
C CYS A 278 2.97 2.44 -0.38
N THR A 279 4.14 3.03 -0.54
CA THR A 279 5.03 2.74 -1.67
C THR A 279 6.07 1.71 -1.25
N PHE A 280 6.92 1.28 -2.18
CA PHE A 280 7.92 0.26 -1.87
C PHE A 280 9.30 0.67 -2.36
N LEU A 281 10.30 0.21 -1.63
CA LEU A 281 11.67 0.12 -2.12
C LEU A 281 11.81 -1.14 -2.96
N PHE A 282 12.22 -0.98 -4.21
CA PHE A 282 12.51 -2.07 -5.13
C PHE A 282 13.97 -2.03 -5.55
N ARG A 283 14.53 -3.20 -5.82
CA ARG A 283 15.82 -3.33 -6.49
C ARG A 283 15.65 -2.99 -7.95
N SER A 284 16.57 -2.17 -8.46
CA SER A 284 16.63 -1.82 -9.87
C SER A 284 17.01 -3.06 -10.69
N PRO A 285 16.46 -3.21 -11.90
CA PRO A 285 16.79 -4.33 -12.77
C PRO A 285 18.28 -4.34 -13.11
N THR A 286 18.90 -5.51 -13.05
CA THR A 286 20.32 -5.71 -13.36
C THR A 286 20.60 -5.81 -14.86
N THR A 287 19.58 -6.12 -15.67
CA THR A 287 19.70 -6.25 -17.13
C THR A 287 19.04 -5.09 -17.87
N ARG A 288 19.61 -4.74 -19.03
CA ARG A 288 19.09 -3.65 -19.89
C ARG A 288 17.70 -3.97 -20.42
N GLU A 289 17.43 -5.24 -20.69
CA GLU A 289 16.16 -5.75 -21.20
C GLU A 289 15.07 -5.60 -20.15
N ALA A 290 15.35 -5.99 -18.90
CA ALA A 290 14.42 -5.83 -17.78
C ALA A 290 14.15 -4.33 -17.50
N ALA A 291 15.19 -3.49 -17.56
CA ALA A 291 15.06 -2.04 -17.43
C ALA A 291 14.15 -1.43 -18.50
N ARG A 292 14.35 -1.79 -19.77
CA ARG A 292 13.48 -1.35 -20.89
C ARG A 292 12.05 -1.86 -20.75
N ALA A 293 11.88 -3.05 -20.20
CA ALA A 293 10.56 -3.63 -19.93
C ALA A 293 9.86 -3.02 -18.71
N GLY A 294 10.54 -2.17 -17.93
CA GLY A 294 10.03 -1.56 -16.70
C GLY A 294 9.89 -2.53 -15.53
N ILE A 295 10.66 -3.62 -15.55
CA ILE A 295 10.63 -4.66 -14.52
C ILE A 295 11.38 -4.16 -13.28
N VAL A 296 10.79 -4.41 -12.11
CA VAL A 296 11.40 -4.14 -10.79
C VAL A 296 11.42 -5.42 -9.97
N GLU A 297 12.38 -5.57 -9.06
CA GLU A 297 12.51 -6.75 -8.20
C GLU A 297 12.31 -6.37 -6.73
N GLY A 298 11.56 -7.19 -5.97
CA GLY A 298 11.29 -6.95 -4.55
C GLY A 298 9.82 -7.20 -4.19
N PRO A 299 9.21 -6.46 -3.24
CA PRO A 299 9.75 -5.30 -2.53
C PRO A 299 10.78 -5.68 -1.44
N LEU A 300 11.71 -4.75 -1.16
CA LEU A 300 12.67 -4.88 -0.05
C LEU A 300 12.07 -4.38 1.26
N ALA A 301 11.36 -3.27 1.19
CA ALA A 301 10.75 -2.58 2.32
C ALA A 301 9.56 -1.75 1.86
N ALA A 302 8.64 -1.45 2.77
CA ALA A 302 7.55 -0.49 2.53
C ALA A 302 7.95 0.91 2.97
N VAL A 303 7.36 1.91 2.33
CA VAL A 303 7.47 3.32 2.71
C VAL A 303 6.06 3.84 2.97
N SER A 304 5.82 4.38 4.16
CA SER A 304 4.50 4.82 4.63
C SER A 304 4.57 6.27 5.09
N ALA A 305 4.21 7.19 4.18
CA ALA A 305 4.07 8.61 4.48
C ALA A 305 2.62 8.90 4.92
N ARG A 306 2.44 9.30 6.17
CA ARG A 306 1.12 9.53 6.76
C ARG A 306 0.82 11.02 6.87
N HIS A 307 -0.42 11.38 6.62
CA HIS A 307 -0.90 12.77 6.65
C HIS A 307 -1.66 13.11 7.94
N THR A 308 -1.85 12.13 8.83
CA THR A 308 -2.42 12.37 10.15
C THR A 308 -1.51 13.32 10.92
N ILE A 309 -2.10 14.34 11.52
CA ILE A 309 -1.37 15.34 12.31
C ILE A 309 -1.86 15.43 13.75
N SER A 310 -3.00 14.81 14.06
CA SER A 310 -3.66 14.93 15.35
C SER A 310 -3.50 13.63 16.11
N PHE A 311 -2.62 13.64 17.11
CA PHE A 311 -2.47 12.56 18.06
C PHE A 311 -2.80 13.11 19.45
N THR A 312 -3.65 12.40 20.18
CA THR A 312 -4.00 12.79 21.55
C THR A 312 -2.88 12.36 22.50
N PRO A 313 -2.45 13.23 23.42
CA PRO A 313 -1.48 12.86 24.44
C PRO A 313 -2.05 11.88 25.48
N ASP A 314 -3.37 11.87 25.65
CA ASP A 314 -4.06 10.93 26.55
C ASP A 314 -4.07 9.51 25.97
N PRO A 315 -3.42 8.53 26.63
CA PRO A 315 -3.37 7.14 26.20
C PRO A 315 -4.75 6.46 26.15
N SER A 316 -5.70 6.90 26.99
CA SER A 316 -7.00 6.23 27.14
C SER A 316 -7.92 6.45 25.93
N THR A 317 -7.74 7.55 25.20
CA THR A 317 -8.53 7.94 24.02
C THR A 317 -7.75 7.72 22.72
N ASN A 318 -6.62 7.00 22.76
CA ASN A 318 -5.61 7.01 21.70
C ASN A 318 -5.90 6.14 20.47
N LYS A 319 -7.12 6.26 19.94
CA LYS A 319 -7.59 5.56 18.75
C LYS A 319 -6.79 5.93 17.50
N GLU A 320 -6.32 7.17 17.40
CA GLU A 320 -5.50 7.61 16.27
C GLU A 320 -4.12 6.93 16.27
N SER A 321 -3.47 6.76 17.43
CA SER A 321 -2.20 6.00 17.48
C SER A 321 -2.41 4.51 17.19
N LEU A 322 -3.55 3.95 17.61
CA LEU A 322 -3.92 2.58 17.27
C LEU A 322 -4.11 2.41 15.75
N LEU A 323 -4.80 3.36 15.11
CA LEU A 323 -4.96 3.39 13.65
C LEU A 323 -3.62 3.59 12.93
N ASP A 324 -2.74 4.41 13.49
CA ASP A 324 -1.41 4.67 12.95
C ASP A 324 -0.54 3.41 12.93
N LEU A 325 -0.41 2.74 14.08
CA LEU A 325 0.30 1.46 14.19
C LEU A 325 -0.30 0.41 13.26
N SER A 326 -1.63 0.37 13.16
CA SER A 326 -2.31 -0.57 12.26
C SER A 326 -1.98 -0.33 10.79
N ARG A 327 -1.83 0.93 10.34
CA ARG A 327 -1.41 1.24 8.97
C ARG A 327 0.03 0.78 8.69
N GLU A 328 0.92 0.88 9.66
CA GLU A 328 2.28 0.35 9.53
C GLU A 328 2.29 -1.19 9.48
N LEU A 329 1.56 -1.85 10.38
CA LEU A 329 1.41 -3.31 10.38
C LEU A 329 0.79 -3.83 9.08
N ILE A 330 -0.24 -3.17 8.56
CA ILE A 330 -0.83 -3.51 7.25
C ILE A 330 0.24 -3.38 6.15
N SER A 331 1.02 -2.30 6.15
CA SER A 331 2.09 -2.11 5.16
C SER A 331 3.18 -3.20 5.27
N ALA A 332 3.56 -3.58 6.48
CA ALA A 332 4.49 -4.67 6.72
C ALA A 332 3.95 -6.02 6.24
N LEU A 333 2.70 -6.36 6.61
CA LEU A 333 2.06 -7.62 6.22
C LEU A 333 1.82 -7.70 4.70
N ILE A 334 1.50 -6.58 4.04
CA ILE A 334 1.44 -6.52 2.57
C ILE A 334 2.80 -6.82 1.97
N THR A 335 3.86 -6.22 2.50
CA THR A 335 5.24 -6.46 2.04
C THR A 335 5.62 -7.93 2.23
N ALA A 336 5.29 -8.52 3.38
CA ALA A 336 5.50 -9.94 3.66
C ALA A 336 4.73 -10.84 2.68
N GLN A 337 3.45 -10.54 2.42
CA GLN A 337 2.68 -11.26 1.40
C GLN A 337 3.29 -11.11 0.01
N HIS A 338 3.73 -9.92 -0.37
CA HIS A 338 4.39 -9.68 -1.66
C HIS A 338 5.68 -10.50 -1.78
N ARG A 339 6.53 -10.51 -0.75
CA ARG A 339 7.76 -11.32 -0.72
C ARG A 339 7.46 -12.81 -0.76
N ALA A 340 6.39 -13.26 -0.10
CA ALA A 340 5.93 -14.66 -0.12
C ALA A 340 5.33 -15.13 -1.46
N ARG A 341 5.19 -14.25 -2.46
CA ARG A 341 4.80 -14.59 -3.84
C ARG A 341 5.97 -15.09 -4.69
N GLU A 342 7.19 -15.01 -4.16
CA GLU A 342 8.38 -15.52 -4.85
C GLU A 342 8.19 -16.97 -5.31
N ASN A 343 8.52 -17.23 -6.57
CA ASN A 343 8.35 -18.54 -7.24
C ASN A 343 6.93 -19.09 -7.25
N LYS A 344 5.91 -18.27 -6.98
CA LYS A 344 4.49 -18.64 -7.08
C LYS A 344 3.84 -17.98 -8.30
N THR A 345 2.67 -18.50 -8.67
CA THR A 345 1.79 -17.89 -9.67
C THR A 345 0.55 -17.34 -8.99
N GLU A 346 0.00 -16.26 -9.53
CA GLU A 346 -1.23 -15.70 -8.99
C GLU A 346 -2.38 -16.67 -9.22
N LYS A 347 -3.02 -17.11 -8.14
CA LYS A 347 -4.32 -17.76 -8.19
C LYS A 347 -5.41 -16.71 -8.01
N ARG A 348 -6.20 -16.45 -9.05
CA ARG A 348 -7.24 -15.41 -8.95
C ARG A 348 -8.41 -15.93 -8.11
N ILE A 349 -8.94 -15.06 -7.26
CA ILE A 349 -10.11 -15.38 -6.46
C ILE A 349 -11.28 -15.64 -7.41
N GLY A 350 -11.88 -16.83 -7.31
CA GLY A 350 -12.98 -17.21 -8.20
C GLY A 350 -12.57 -17.62 -9.61
N GLU A 351 -11.27 -17.76 -9.87
CA GLU A 351 -10.78 -18.47 -11.06
C GLU A 351 -11.38 -19.86 -11.10
N ASP A 352 -11.93 -20.23 -12.25
CA ASP A 352 -12.64 -21.49 -12.51
C ASP A 352 -13.88 -21.77 -11.65
N ALA A 353 -14.27 -20.83 -10.77
CA ALA A 353 -15.47 -21.00 -9.97
C ALA A 353 -16.72 -21.05 -10.85
N TRP A 354 -17.71 -21.86 -10.45
CA TRP A 354 -18.92 -22.08 -11.24
C TRP A 354 -19.65 -20.77 -11.61
N TRP A 355 -19.59 -19.76 -10.75
CA TRP A 355 -20.21 -18.46 -10.96
C TRP A 355 -19.45 -17.58 -11.96
N ALA A 356 -18.17 -17.87 -12.21
CA ALA A 356 -17.33 -17.20 -13.21
C ALA A 356 -17.29 -17.95 -14.56
N THR A 357 -17.47 -19.27 -14.53
CA THR A 357 -17.38 -20.12 -15.73
C THR A 357 -18.73 -20.44 -16.37
N LYS A 358 -19.82 -20.48 -15.60
CA LYS A 358 -21.16 -20.81 -16.12
C LYS A 358 -22.01 -19.54 -16.36
N PRO A 359 -22.66 -19.40 -17.52
CA PRO A 359 -23.68 -18.38 -17.75
C PRO A 359 -24.85 -18.51 -16.75
N ARG A 360 -25.41 -17.38 -16.29
CA ARG A 360 -26.54 -17.40 -15.34
C ARG A 360 -27.90 -17.74 -16.00
N TRP A 361 -28.89 -17.98 -15.14
CA TRP A 361 -30.32 -18.09 -15.48
C TRP A 361 -30.76 -16.92 -16.38
N GLY A 362 -31.43 -17.25 -17.49
CA GLY A 362 -31.82 -16.30 -18.54
C GLY A 362 -30.79 -16.08 -19.66
N GLY A 363 -29.58 -16.67 -19.55
CA GLY A 363 -28.54 -16.64 -20.58
C GLY A 363 -28.13 -18.01 -21.15
N GLY A 364 -28.77 -19.10 -20.72
CA GLY A 364 -28.77 -20.37 -21.47
C GLY A 364 -29.68 -20.28 -22.71
N PRO A 365 -29.64 -21.27 -23.63
CA PRO A 365 -30.56 -21.33 -24.76
C PRO A 365 -32.01 -21.16 -24.29
N GLY A 366 -32.74 -20.20 -24.86
CA GLY A 366 -34.14 -19.91 -24.50
C GLY A 366 -34.40 -18.93 -23.33
N GLY A 367 -33.37 -18.34 -22.71
CA GLY A 367 -33.57 -17.31 -21.68
C GLY A 367 -33.95 -15.92 -22.23
N PRO A 368 -34.53 -14.99 -21.43
CA PRO A 368 -34.98 -13.67 -21.88
C PRO A 368 -33.87 -12.82 -22.54
N ILE A 369 -32.63 -13.05 -22.16
CA ILE A 369 -31.42 -12.33 -22.61
C ILE A 369 -30.72 -13.09 -23.77
N GLY A 370 -31.24 -14.25 -24.19
CA GLY A 370 -30.76 -15.07 -25.32
C GLY A 370 -31.56 -14.90 -26.61
N ARG A 371 -32.83 -14.50 -26.50
CA ARG A 371 -33.75 -14.36 -27.64
C ARG A 371 -33.31 -13.33 -28.68
N GLU A 372 -32.52 -12.34 -28.29
CA GLU A 372 -32.07 -11.26 -29.19
C GLU A 372 -31.16 -11.80 -30.30
N ILE A 373 -30.28 -12.75 -29.96
CA ILE A 373 -29.34 -13.37 -30.91
C ILE A 373 -30.05 -14.43 -31.74
N GLU A 374 -30.99 -15.19 -31.14
CA GLU A 374 -31.85 -16.11 -31.91
C GLU A 374 -32.72 -15.33 -32.90
N ALA A 375 -33.33 -14.22 -32.51
CA ALA A 375 -34.12 -13.35 -33.37
C ALA A 375 -33.29 -12.65 -34.46
N GLN A 376 -32.05 -12.24 -34.16
CA GLN A 376 -31.12 -11.70 -35.16
C GLN A 376 -30.61 -12.79 -36.12
N SER A 377 -30.41 -14.02 -35.64
CA SER A 377 -30.04 -15.16 -36.48
C SER A 377 -31.20 -15.63 -37.37
N ALA A 378 -32.43 -15.59 -36.85
CA ALA A 378 -33.66 -15.92 -37.56
C ALA A 378 -34.03 -14.87 -38.62
N LYS A 379 -33.66 -13.59 -38.41
CA LYS A 379 -33.82 -12.52 -39.42
C LYS A 379 -32.81 -12.60 -40.58
N SER A 380 -31.72 -13.34 -40.43
CA SER A 380 -30.68 -13.48 -41.47
C SER A 380 -30.89 -14.68 -42.41
N THR A 381 -31.89 -15.53 -42.15
CA THR A 381 -32.18 -16.74 -42.93
C THR A 381 -33.55 -16.66 -43.60
N ASN A 382 -33.83 -15.55 -44.30
CA ASN A 382 -34.92 -15.51 -45.26
C ASN A 382 -34.35 -15.70 -46.66
N ASP A 383 -34.32 -16.97 -47.10
CA ASP A 383 -34.68 -17.35 -48.46
C ASP A 383 -34.84 -18.87 -48.54
N VAL A 384 -36.09 -19.35 -48.46
CA VAL A 384 -36.73 -20.33 -49.36
C VAL A 384 -38.24 -20.20 -49.10
N ILE A 385 -38.98 -19.75 -50.14
CA ILE A 385 -40.45 -19.70 -50.16
C ILE A 385 -40.97 -21.03 -50.75
N LEU A 386 -41.95 -21.65 -50.08
CA LEU A 386 -43.27 -22.12 -50.59
C LEU A 386 -43.75 -23.37 -49.84
N GLY A 387 -45.02 -23.36 -49.40
CA GLY A 387 -45.82 -24.58 -49.36
C GLY A 387 -46.73 -24.81 -48.16
N ASP A 388 -47.94 -24.26 -48.27
CA ASP A 388 -49.22 -24.78 -47.76
C ASP A 388 -49.62 -24.59 -46.28
N LYS A 389 -50.87 -24.16 -46.08
CA LYS A 389 -51.43 -23.59 -44.85
C LYS A 389 -52.53 -24.47 -44.23
N ASP A 390 -52.61 -25.76 -44.56
CA ASP A 390 -53.64 -26.67 -44.00
C ASP A 390 -53.15 -28.14 -43.83
N ALA A 391 -52.01 -28.37 -43.15
CA ALA A 391 -51.60 -29.72 -42.76
C ALA A 391 -51.88 -30.01 -41.26
N PRO A 392 -52.61 -31.10 -40.91
CA PRO A 392 -52.86 -31.47 -39.52
C PRO A 392 -51.60 -32.08 -38.84
N PRO A 393 -51.48 -31.99 -37.51
CA PRO A 393 -50.29 -32.45 -36.79
C PRO A 393 -50.12 -33.98 -36.85
N PRO A 394 -48.89 -34.51 -36.88
CA PRO A 394 -48.64 -35.94 -36.92
C PRO A 394 -48.99 -36.64 -35.59
N PRO A 395 -49.44 -37.91 -35.63
CA PRO A 395 -49.96 -38.63 -34.47
C PRO A 395 -48.89 -39.03 -33.46
N SER A 396 -49.23 -38.90 -32.17
CA SER A 396 -48.46 -39.40 -31.04
C SER A 396 -48.42 -40.93 -31.05
N THR A 397 -47.21 -41.50 -31.07
CA THR A 397 -47.00 -42.93 -30.86
C THR A 397 -46.76 -43.22 -29.38
N PRO A 398 -47.46 -44.20 -28.77
CA PRO A 398 -47.47 -44.43 -27.33
C PRO A 398 -46.24 -45.23 -26.88
N THR A 399 -45.66 -44.87 -25.73
CA THR A 399 -44.73 -45.75 -25.01
C THR A 399 -45.52 -46.57 -23.97
N PRO A 400 -45.40 -47.91 -23.96
CA PRO A 400 -46.18 -48.77 -23.07
C PRO A 400 -45.56 -48.85 -21.67
N ALA A 401 -46.40 -48.85 -20.64
CA ALA A 401 -46.05 -49.33 -19.31
C ALA A 401 -45.88 -50.85 -19.32
N PRO A 402 -45.05 -51.41 -18.42
CA PRO A 402 -45.60 -52.52 -17.64
C PRO A 402 -45.17 -52.57 -16.16
N THR A 403 -46.15 -53.04 -15.38
CA THR A 403 -46.06 -53.97 -14.23
C THR A 403 -45.39 -53.56 -12.92
N THR A 404 -46.27 -53.28 -11.95
CA THR A 404 -46.30 -53.77 -10.57
C THR A 404 -45.25 -54.82 -10.18
N THR A 405 -44.44 -54.51 -9.16
CA THR A 405 -43.89 -55.49 -8.21
C THR A 405 -43.85 -54.86 -6.82
N THR A 406 -44.39 -55.61 -5.86
CA THR A 406 -44.66 -55.28 -4.45
C THR A 406 -43.43 -55.52 -3.55
N ILE A 407 -43.50 -55.01 -2.30
CA ILE A 407 -42.83 -55.45 -1.02
C ILE A 407 -41.87 -54.37 -0.43
N PRO A 408 -41.80 -54.10 0.90
CA PRO A 408 -42.82 -53.91 1.96
C PRO A 408 -42.54 -52.61 2.82
N PRO A 409 -43.31 -52.29 3.88
CA PRO A 409 -43.14 -51.06 4.67
C PRO A 409 -42.27 -51.25 5.93
N SER A 410 -41.69 -50.15 6.42
CA SER A 410 -40.99 -50.05 7.72
C SER A 410 -41.45 -48.75 8.44
N PRO A 411 -41.50 -48.72 9.78
CA PRO A 411 -42.63 -48.20 10.54
C PRO A 411 -42.49 -46.75 11.06
N PHE A 412 -43.64 -46.08 11.20
CA PHE A 412 -44.12 -45.10 12.20
C PHE A 412 -43.16 -44.32 13.14
N PRO A 413 -43.58 -43.19 13.77
CA PRO A 413 -44.72 -42.31 13.48
C PRO A 413 -44.40 -40.79 13.55
N VAL A 414 -45.29 -40.01 12.94
CA VAL A 414 -45.52 -38.58 13.20
C VAL A 414 -46.58 -38.45 14.29
N PRO A 415 -46.50 -37.51 15.25
CA PRO A 415 -47.66 -37.11 16.02
C PRO A 415 -48.31 -35.84 15.47
N ALA A 416 -49.64 -35.85 15.52
CA ALA A 416 -50.55 -34.83 15.03
C ALA A 416 -50.83 -33.72 16.07
N ALA A 417 -51.55 -32.73 15.58
CA ALA A 417 -51.87 -31.40 16.12
C ALA A 417 -52.60 -31.35 17.47
N SER A 418 -52.50 -30.17 18.11
CA SER A 418 -53.58 -29.57 18.88
C SER A 418 -53.62 -28.05 18.66
N SER A 419 -54.80 -27.56 18.35
CA SER A 419 -55.18 -26.17 18.07
C SER A 419 -55.54 -25.40 19.35
N SER A 420 -55.34 -24.08 19.36
CA SER A 420 -56.26 -23.12 20.01
C SER A 420 -55.99 -21.65 19.66
N SER A 421 -57.05 -20.99 19.17
CA SER A 421 -57.51 -19.61 19.39
C SER A 421 -56.75 -18.38 18.85
N SER A 422 -57.44 -17.69 17.93
CA SER A 422 -57.37 -16.31 17.39
C SER A 422 -57.43 -15.18 18.45
N PRO A 423 -57.56 -13.85 18.13
CA PRO A 423 -57.57 -13.15 16.83
C PRO A 423 -56.74 -11.83 16.75
N SER A 424 -56.60 -11.29 15.53
CA SER A 424 -56.21 -9.89 15.22
C SER A 424 -57.24 -8.86 15.70
N PRO A 425 -56.93 -7.54 15.74
CA PRO A 425 -57.20 -6.70 14.55
C PRO A 425 -56.22 -5.52 14.32
N ALA A 426 -56.25 -4.97 13.09
CA ALA A 426 -55.80 -3.61 12.75
C ALA A 426 -56.84 -2.56 13.26
N PRO A 427 -56.57 -1.24 13.27
CA PRO A 427 -56.84 -0.44 12.06
C PRO A 427 -56.07 0.91 11.90
N THR A 428 -56.54 1.62 10.88
CA THR A 428 -56.22 2.82 10.09
C THR A 428 -56.27 4.21 10.77
N THR A 429 -55.44 5.14 10.23
CA THR A 429 -55.58 6.60 9.93
C THR A 429 -56.42 7.61 10.76
N THR A 430 -55.91 8.86 10.71
CA THR A 430 -56.53 10.22 10.67
C THR A 430 -56.62 11.10 11.95
N THR A 431 -55.74 12.13 11.96
CA THR A 431 -55.94 13.57 12.20
C THR A 431 -56.81 14.08 13.37
N THR A 432 -56.21 14.86 14.29
CA THR A 432 -56.67 16.23 14.69
C THR A 432 -55.66 16.97 15.59
N THR A 433 -55.55 18.28 15.36
CA THR A 433 -54.79 19.31 16.10
C THR A 433 -55.53 19.73 17.41
N PRO A 434 -54.89 20.46 18.35
CA PRO A 434 -54.97 21.94 18.30
C PRO A 434 -53.72 22.74 18.78
N SER A 435 -53.66 23.98 18.26
CA SER A 435 -53.13 25.28 18.75
C SER A 435 -52.53 25.43 20.16
N SER A 436 -51.68 26.41 20.54
CA SER A 436 -50.87 27.47 19.90
C SER A 436 -50.31 28.32 21.06
N SER A 437 -49.05 28.80 20.97
CA SER A 437 -48.57 30.15 21.41
C SER A 437 -47.13 30.11 21.95
N SER A 438 -46.19 30.66 21.18
CA SER A 438 -45.37 31.81 21.60
C SER A 438 -44.32 32.12 20.52
N SER A 439 -43.93 33.38 20.54
CA SER A 439 -43.45 34.24 19.46
C SER A 439 -41.93 34.20 19.18
N SER A 440 -41.60 34.21 17.89
CA SER A 440 -40.54 34.93 17.17
C SER A 440 -39.23 35.35 17.88
N SER A 441 -38.09 34.91 17.33
CA SER A 441 -37.09 35.81 16.71
C SER A 441 -36.05 35.02 15.90
N SER A 442 -35.72 35.56 14.73
CA SER A 442 -34.88 35.07 13.64
C SER A 442 -33.37 35.15 13.89
N SER A 443 -32.59 34.15 13.43
CA SER A 443 -31.57 34.28 12.35
C SER A 443 -30.57 33.10 12.30
N SER A 444 -30.75 32.26 11.27
CA SER A 444 -29.75 31.62 10.39
C SER A 444 -28.37 31.19 10.89
N SER A 445 -28.14 29.86 10.94
CA SER A 445 -26.97 29.21 10.30
C SER A 445 -27.31 27.76 9.92
N THR A 446 -27.28 27.48 8.61
CA THR A 446 -27.65 26.20 8.00
C THR A 446 -26.49 25.22 8.07
N THR A 447 -26.65 24.13 8.83
CA THR A 447 -25.88 22.90 8.68
C THR A 447 -26.84 21.77 8.36
N THR A 448 -26.78 21.25 7.13
CA THR A 448 -27.39 19.95 6.82
C THR A 448 -26.42 19.05 6.10
N ALA A 449 -26.31 17.87 6.71
CA ALA A 449 -25.64 16.68 6.27
C ALA A 449 -25.88 16.34 4.79
N SER A 450 -24.84 15.86 4.13
CA SER A 450 -24.98 15.07 2.91
C SER A 450 -24.08 13.84 2.93
N ILE A 451 -24.74 12.73 2.67
CA ILE A 451 -24.31 11.33 2.60
C ILE A 451 -23.21 11.15 1.53
N PRO A 452 -22.09 10.45 1.79
CA PRO A 452 -21.11 10.20 0.74
C PRO A 452 -21.53 9.02 -0.16
N ARG A 453 -21.81 9.35 -1.42
CA ARG A 453 -21.91 8.41 -2.54
C ARG A 453 -20.53 7.88 -2.92
N ARG A 454 -20.49 6.61 -3.33
CA ARG A 454 -19.36 5.95 -4.02
C ARG A 454 -18.86 6.78 -5.20
N PRO A 455 -17.57 6.65 -5.54
CA PRO A 455 -17.22 6.54 -6.95
C PRO A 455 -16.23 5.40 -7.24
N TYR A 456 -16.53 4.62 -8.28
CA TYR A 456 -15.54 4.02 -9.17
C TYR A 456 -15.65 4.76 -10.49
N SER A 457 -14.53 5.22 -11.07
CA SER A 457 -14.13 4.89 -12.44
C SER A 457 -12.89 5.68 -12.84
N SER A 458 -11.85 4.92 -13.17
CA SER A 458 -10.65 5.30 -13.89
C SER A 458 -10.95 5.96 -15.24
N LEU A 459 -10.28 7.09 -15.53
CA LEU A 459 -10.19 7.65 -16.88
C LEU A 459 -8.71 7.89 -17.21
N SER A 460 -8.25 7.18 -18.25
CA SER A 460 -6.98 7.41 -18.94
C SER A 460 -7.09 8.64 -19.85
N PRO A 461 -6.06 9.49 -19.98
CA PRO A 461 -6.10 10.62 -20.91
C PRO A 461 -5.61 10.20 -22.30
N THR A 462 -6.49 10.24 -23.29
CA THR A 462 -6.11 10.26 -24.72
C THR A 462 -6.15 11.70 -25.21
N SER A 463 -4.97 12.26 -25.50
CA SER A 463 -4.81 13.57 -26.12
C SER A 463 -5.14 13.51 -27.61
N SER A 464 -6.21 14.17 -28.05
CA SER A 464 -6.47 14.47 -29.46
C SER A 464 -6.11 15.92 -29.75
N ARG A 465 -5.00 16.13 -30.47
CA ARG A 465 -4.65 17.40 -31.10
C ARG A 465 -5.41 17.55 -32.41
N SER A 466 -6.05 18.70 -32.57
CA SER A 466 -6.61 19.22 -33.81
C SER A 466 -5.53 19.94 -34.64
N SER A 467 -5.43 19.62 -35.93
CA SER A 467 -5.09 20.61 -36.96
C SER A 467 -5.36 20.06 -38.37
N THR A 468 -5.88 20.97 -39.17
CA THR A 468 -6.43 20.90 -40.51
C THR A 468 -5.42 20.64 -41.64
N ASN A 469 -5.90 19.97 -42.70
CA ASN A 469 -5.34 19.78 -44.05
C ASN A 469 -5.20 21.11 -44.83
N PRO A 470 -4.49 21.24 -45.99
CA PRO A 470 -4.68 20.37 -47.16
C PRO A 470 -3.54 20.11 -48.19
N SER A 471 -3.73 19.00 -48.92
CA SER A 471 -3.46 18.67 -50.34
C SER A 471 -2.16 19.11 -51.07
N SER A 472 -1.47 18.13 -51.66
CA SER A 472 -1.15 18.10 -53.11
C SER A 472 -0.71 16.70 -53.59
N SER A 473 -0.84 16.50 -54.89
CA SER A 473 -0.90 15.28 -55.70
C SER A 473 0.45 14.69 -56.15
N SER A 474 0.49 13.37 -56.39
CA SER A 474 0.75 12.72 -57.71
C SER A 474 1.48 11.36 -57.64
N SER A 475 0.94 10.38 -58.39
CA SER A 475 1.57 9.27 -59.17
C SER A 475 2.83 8.56 -58.64
N SER A 476 3.09 7.26 -58.79
CA SER A 476 2.45 6.07 -59.39
C SER A 476 3.52 4.96 -59.32
N SER A 477 3.13 3.70 -59.11
CA SER A 477 3.71 2.46 -59.71
C SER A 477 3.75 1.26 -58.76
N SER A 478 2.78 0.38 -58.98
CA SER A 478 2.94 -1.05 -59.25
C SER A 478 4.06 -1.84 -58.54
N LYS A 479 3.67 -2.81 -57.70
CA LYS A 479 3.78 -4.23 -58.07
C LYS A 479 2.96 -5.13 -57.14
N ARG A 480 2.07 -5.86 -57.81
CA ARG A 480 1.14 -6.87 -57.33
C ARG A 480 1.84 -8.23 -57.36
N LEU A 481 1.93 -8.92 -56.22
CA LEU A 481 2.19 -10.36 -56.16
C LEU A 481 0.99 -11.01 -55.48
N LYS A 482 0.33 -11.91 -56.23
CA LYS A 482 -0.88 -12.63 -55.84
C LYS A 482 -0.49 -14.09 -55.75
N THR A 483 -0.52 -14.69 -54.55
CA THR A 483 -0.49 -16.14 -54.39
C THR A 483 -1.70 -16.61 -53.58
N LYS A 484 -2.45 -17.45 -54.29
CA LYS A 484 -3.57 -18.35 -53.97
C LYS A 484 -3.98 -18.54 -52.50
N SER A 485 -5.28 -18.32 -52.33
CA SER A 485 -6.24 -19.04 -51.49
C SER A 485 -5.81 -20.43 -50.99
N SER A 486 -5.87 -20.60 -49.68
CA SER A 486 -6.39 -21.83 -49.07
C SER A 486 -7.57 -21.45 -48.17
N SER A 487 -8.67 -22.14 -48.41
CA SER A 487 -9.96 -21.98 -47.76
C SER A 487 -10.03 -22.74 -46.43
N SER A 488 -10.92 -22.26 -45.57
CA SER A 488 -11.67 -22.99 -44.54
C SER A 488 -11.00 -23.22 -43.18
N SER A 489 -11.20 -22.27 -42.28
CA SER A 489 -11.63 -22.58 -40.91
C SER A 489 -12.65 -21.51 -40.51
N LYS A 490 -13.90 -21.93 -40.34
CA LYS A 490 -15.07 -21.10 -40.02
C LYS A 490 -14.75 -20.04 -38.96
N GLU A 491 -14.94 -18.77 -39.33
CA GLU A 491 -15.12 -17.69 -38.36
C GLU A 491 -16.24 -18.07 -37.39
N GLY A 492 -15.86 -18.37 -36.15
CA GLY A 492 -16.79 -18.28 -35.03
C GLY A 492 -17.26 -16.84 -34.96
N LYS A 493 -18.55 -16.62 -35.26
CA LYS A 493 -19.27 -15.36 -35.08
C LYS A 493 -18.76 -14.68 -33.81
N LYS A 494 -18.17 -13.48 -33.94
CA LYS A 494 -17.73 -12.68 -32.79
C LYS A 494 -18.95 -12.38 -31.92
N GLN A 495 -19.14 -13.21 -30.92
CA GLN A 495 -20.13 -13.03 -29.88
C GLN A 495 -19.87 -11.68 -29.24
N ASN A 496 -20.91 -10.86 -29.15
CA ASN A 496 -20.77 -9.45 -28.80
C ASN A 496 -20.23 -9.37 -27.35
N PRO A 497 -18.99 -8.90 -27.09
CA PRO A 497 -18.29 -9.09 -25.82
C PRO A 497 -19.04 -8.54 -24.60
N ILE A 498 -19.89 -7.53 -24.84
CA ILE A 498 -20.74 -6.91 -23.83
C ILE A 498 -21.81 -7.88 -23.30
N TYR A 499 -22.42 -8.70 -24.16
CA TYR A 499 -23.45 -9.65 -23.75
C TYR A 499 -22.87 -10.84 -22.96
N ASP A 500 -21.66 -11.28 -23.32
CA ASP A 500 -20.95 -12.32 -22.56
C ASP A 500 -20.50 -11.80 -21.18
N ALA A 501 -20.12 -10.52 -21.09
CA ALA A 501 -19.82 -9.86 -19.83
C ALA A 501 -21.06 -9.72 -18.92
N TYR A 502 -22.27 -9.56 -19.49
CA TYR A 502 -23.51 -9.55 -18.70
C TYR A 502 -23.94 -10.96 -18.23
N ARG A 503 -23.62 -12.01 -18.99
CA ARG A 503 -24.04 -13.39 -18.67
C ARG A 503 -23.13 -14.08 -17.64
N ARG A 504 -21.88 -13.63 -17.45
CA ARG A 504 -20.89 -14.22 -16.54
C ARG A 504 -20.38 -13.19 -15.54
N LEU A 505 -20.29 -13.56 -14.25
CA LEU A 505 -19.54 -12.76 -13.29
C LEU A 505 -18.07 -12.86 -13.63
N GLN A 506 -17.44 -11.76 -14.00
CA GLN A 506 -15.99 -11.77 -14.18
C GLN A 506 -15.30 -11.91 -12.82
N PRO A 507 -14.28 -12.76 -12.69
CA PRO A 507 -13.47 -12.80 -11.49
C PRO A 507 -12.77 -11.44 -11.30
N PRO A 508 -12.46 -11.04 -10.06
CA PRO A 508 -11.73 -9.80 -9.78
C PRO A 508 -10.44 -9.70 -10.60
N ASN A 509 -10.06 -8.47 -10.97
CA ASN A 509 -8.80 -8.22 -11.68
C ASN A 509 -7.59 -8.81 -10.93
N PRO A 510 -6.53 -9.19 -11.66
CA PRO A 510 -5.24 -9.54 -11.08
C PRO A 510 -4.78 -8.51 -10.03
N THR A 511 -4.34 -9.01 -8.90
CA THR A 511 -3.77 -8.25 -7.78
C THR A 511 -2.25 -8.26 -7.79
N TRP A 512 -1.64 -9.05 -8.67
CA TRP A 512 -0.19 -9.12 -8.85
C TRP A 512 0.24 -8.21 -10.00
N ASP A 513 1.31 -7.46 -9.77
CA ASP A 513 1.90 -6.61 -10.79
C ASP A 513 2.74 -7.45 -11.76
N LYS A 514 2.33 -7.51 -13.03
CA LYS A 514 3.02 -8.23 -14.10
C LYS A 514 4.44 -7.71 -14.39
N LYS A 515 4.76 -6.50 -13.94
CA LYS A 515 6.08 -5.86 -14.09
C LYS A 515 6.88 -5.89 -12.78
N ALA A 516 6.36 -6.52 -11.72
CA ALA A 516 7.11 -6.78 -10.50
C ALA A 516 7.52 -8.25 -10.47
N LYS A 517 8.81 -8.50 -10.32
CA LYS A 517 9.32 -9.82 -9.95
C LYS A 517 9.35 -9.88 -8.42
N TYR A 518 8.32 -10.53 -7.87
CA TYR A 518 8.21 -10.72 -6.43
C TYR A 518 9.35 -11.60 -5.91
N SER A 519 10.14 -11.08 -4.96
CA SER A 519 11.28 -11.78 -4.37
C SER A 519 11.49 -11.34 -2.92
N ALA A 520 11.83 -12.29 -2.04
CA ALA A 520 12.09 -12.04 -0.63
C ALA A 520 13.53 -11.56 -0.38
N ILE A 521 13.96 -10.51 -1.08
CA ILE A 521 15.33 -9.96 -1.03
C ILE A 521 15.72 -9.63 0.42
N GLY A 522 16.87 -10.13 0.89
CA GLY A 522 17.38 -9.87 2.24
C GLY A 522 16.74 -10.72 3.35
N ARG A 523 15.85 -11.65 3.00
CA ARG A 523 15.27 -12.61 3.96
C ARG A 523 16.31 -13.65 4.36
N VAL A 524 16.31 -14.03 5.65
CA VAL A 524 17.09 -15.19 6.12
C VAL A 524 16.39 -16.48 5.70
N LYS A 525 17.01 -17.26 4.81
CA LYS A 525 16.38 -18.46 4.21
C LYS A 525 16.03 -19.57 5.22
N SER A 526 16.83 -19.72 6.27
CA SER A 526 16.61 -20.70 7.34
C SER A 526 15.57 -20.27 8.38
N ALA A 527 15.11 -19.01 8.34
CA ALA A 527 14.19 -18.49 9.34
C ALA A 527 12.74 -18.84 9.01
N ASP A 528 11.99 -19.23 10.04
CA ASP A 528 10.54 -19.45 10.00
C ASP A 528 9.73 -18.14 10.06
N TYR A 529 10.41 -17.01 9.98
CA TYR A 529 9.85 -15.66 9.88
C TYR A 529 10.51 -14.86 8.75
N ASP A 530 9.96 -13.67 8.51
CA ASP A 530 10.55 -12.65 7.67
C ASP A 530 10.63 -11.31 8.42
N ASP A 531 11.81 -10.69 8.43
CA ASP A 531 12.00 -9.35 8.99
C ASP A 531 11.69 -8.32 7.89
N ILE A 532 10.62 -7.56 8.10
CA ILE A 532 10.11 -6.55 7.18
C ILE A 532 10.42 -5.16 7.70
N PHE A 533 11.03 -4.32 6.87
CA PHE A 533 11.24 -2.92 7.21
C PHE A 533 10.12 -2.04 6.63
N VAL A 534 9.62 -1.13 7.46
CA VAL A 534 8.71 -0.05 7.08
C VAL A 534 9.38 1.27 7.40
N ILE A 535 9.66 2.06 6.36
CA ILE A 535 10.13 3.43 6.52
C ILE A 535 8.89 4.29 6.74
N SER A 536 8.76 4.76 7.97
CA SER A 536 7.64 5.55 8.45
C SER A 536 7.96 7.03 8.35
N GLY A 537 7.08 7.82 7.74
CA GLY A 537 7.18 9.28 7.75
C GLY A 537 5.91 9.93 8.29
N LEU A 538 6.11 10.89 9.18
CA LEU A 538 5.05 11.64 9.85
C LEU A 538 5.55 13.06 10.10
N PHE A 539 4.70 14.07 9.90
CA PHE A 539 5.13 15.47 9.94
C PHE A 539 6.34 15.71 9.01
N HIS A 540 7.42 16.26 9.55
CA HIS A 540 8.76 16.41 8.96
C HIS A 540 9.77 15.40 9.55
N HIS A 541 9.30 14.28 10.09
CA HIS A 541 10.11 13.26 10.73
C HIS A 541 10.09 11.92 9.98
N ILE A 542 11.15 11.15 10.17
CA ILE A 542 11.30 9.77 9.69
C ILE A 542 11.59 8.82 10.85
N SER A 543 11.07 7.62 10.79
CA SER A 543 11.36 6.51 11.70
C SER A 543 11.42 5.21 10.91
N VAL A 544 12.23 4.25 11.35
CA VAL A 544 12.32 2.92 10.72
C VAL A 544 11.71 1.91 11.67
N VAL A 545 10.79 1.10 11.15
CA VAL A 545 10.11 0.04 11.90
C VAL A 545 10.49 -1.32 11.32
N ARG A 546 11.04 -2.21 12.15
CA ARG A 546 11.22 -3.64 11.81
C ARG A 546 10.03 -4.41 12.36
N VAL A 547 9.33 -5.14 11.50
CA VAL A 547 8.27 -6.07 11.87
C VAL A 547 8.72 -7.49 11.54
N ARG A 548 8.85 -8.34 12.57
CA ARG A 548 9.10 -9.76 12.40
C ARG A 548 7.78 -10.47 12.14
N VAL A 549 7.58 -10.96 10.92
CA VAL A 549 6.35 -11.61 10.48
C VAL A 549 6.57 -13.13 10.41
N PRO A 550 5.96 -13.94 11.30
CA PRO A 550 6.05 -15.39 11.22
C PRO A 550 5.45 -15.93 9.92
N ASN A 551 6.09 -16.93 9.30
CA ASN A 551 5.54 -17.61 8.11
C ASN A 551 4.17 -18.20 8.39
N ARG A 552 3.99 -18.75 9.60
CA ARG A 552 2.72 -19.33 10.04
C ARG A 552 1.59 -18.31 10.01
N LEU A 553 1.84 -17.06 10.37
CA LEU A 553 0.84 -16.00 10.30
C LEU A 553 0.38 -15.77 8.85
N LEU A 554 1.30 -15.77 7.88
CA LEU A 554 0.93 -15.63 6.46
C LEU A 554 0.06 -16.79 5.97
N GLN A 555 0.37 -18.02 6.36
CA GLN A 555 -0.44 -19.21 6.04
C GLN A 555 -1.85 -19.08 6.64
N VAL A 556 -1.95 -18.65 7.90
CA VAL A 556 -3.24 -18.41 8.57
C VAL A 556 -4.04 -17.33 7.86
N LEU A 557 -3.41 -16.23 7.43
CA LEU A 557 -4.08 -15.18 6.64
C LEU A 557 -4.49 -15.67 5.24
N GLU A 558 -3.78 -16.65 4.67
CA GLU A 558 -4.19 -17.34 3.42
C GLU A 558 -5.32 -18.35 3.65
N GLY A 559 -5.72 -18.59 4.90
CA GLY A 559 -6.83 -19.45 5.29
C GLY A 559 -6.44 -20.90 5.60
N ASP A 560 -5.15 -21.17 5.78
CA ASP A 560 -4.65 -22.44 6.31
C ASP A 560 -4.74 -22.43 7.85
N LEU A 561 -5.87 -22.88 8.38
CA LEU A 561 -6.15 -22.90 9.82
C LEU A 561 -5.84 -24.26 10.45
N SER A 562 -4.97 -24.27 11.46
CA SER A 562 -4.72 -25.43 12.33
C SER A 562 -5.90 -25.68 13.27
N GLU A 563 -5.91 -26.80 13.98
CA GLU A 563 -6.91 -27.07 15.02
C GLU A 563 -6.90 -26.03 16.15
N LEU A 564 -5.73 -25.48 16.49
CA LEU A 564 -5.61 -24.37 17.45
C LEU A 564 -6.31 -23.12 16.93
N ASP A 565 -6.09 -22.78 15.66
CA ASP A 565 -6.69 -21.60 15.01
C ASP A 565 -8.22 -21.76 14.82
N LYS A 566 -8.68 -23.00 14.60
CA LYS A 566 -10.10 -23.35 14.43
C LYS A 566 -10.85 -23.30 15.75
N LYS A 567 -10.27 -23.86 16.82
CA LYS A 567 -10.89 -23.96 18.15
C LYS A 567 -10.86 -22.65 18.92
N GLY A 568 -9.99 -21.70 18.53
CA GLY A 568 -9.86 -20.43 19.24
C GLY A 568 -9.35 -20.60 20.68
N GLY A 569 -8.58 -21.67 20.91
CA GLY A 569 -7.95 -21.97 22.20
C GLY A 569 -6.84 -20.98 22.53
N GLY A 570 -6.41 -20.92 23.79
CA GLY A 570 -5.65 -19.82 24.40
C GLY A 570 -4.40 -19.30 23.66
N GLY A 571 -3.71 -20.15 22.88
CA GLY A 571 -2.46 -19.81 22.18
C GLY A 571 -2.60 -19.52 20.68
N ARG A 572 -1.80 -18.56 20.18
CA ARG A 572 -1.65 -18.23 18.75
C ARG A 572 -0.68 -19.22 18.08
N SER A 573 -1.09 -19.92 17.01
CA SER A 573 -0.19 -20.90 16.35
C SER A 573 1.06 -20.26 15.73
N TRP A 574 1.05 -18.94 15.51
CA TRP A 574 2.17 -18.15 14.99
C TRP A 574 2.95 -17.40 16.07
N GLY A 575 2.61 -17.54 17.36
CA GLY A 575 3.27 -16.82 18.45
C GLY A 575 2.97 -15.32 18.45
N LYS A 576 4.02 -14.50 18.31
CA LYS A 576 3.96 -13.03 18.37
C LYS A 576 4.50 -12.36 17.10
N VAL A 577 4.06 -11.13 16.86
CA VAL A 577 4.56 -10.22 15.82
C VAL A 577 5.36 -9.13 16.52
N GLU A 578 6.68 -9.30 16.60
CA GLU A 578 7.58 -8.31 17.19
C GLU A 578 7.70 -7.10 16.25
N VAL A 579 7.50 -5.91 16.80
CA VAL A 579 7.61 -4.62 16.12
C VAL A 579 8.65 -3.80 16.86
N ARG A 580 9.80 -3.55 16.26
CA ARG A 580 10.81 -2.62 16.79
C ARG A 580 10.76 -1.31 16.01
N ARG A 581 10.75 -0.20 16.70
CA ARG A 581 10.71 1.14 16.10
C ARG A 581 11.94 1.92 16.52
N SER A 582 12.62 2.58 15.59
CA SER A 582 13.62 3.61 15.92
C SER A 582 12.95 4.87 16.46
N GLN A 583 13.68 5.71 17.18
CA GLN A 583 13.24 7.07 17.45
C GLN A 583 12.81 7.80 16.16
N TRP A 584 12.03 8.86 16.32
CA TRP A 584 11.70 9.77 15.24
C TRP A 584 12.84 10.76 15.04
N TYR A 585 13.35 10.85 13.81
CA TYR A 585 14.40 11.79 13.42
C TYR A 585 13.78 12.96 12.67
N ASP A 586 14.07 14.17 13.14
CA ASP A 586 13.66 15.45 12.58
C ASP A 586 14.55 15.84 11.39
N PHE A 587 13.93 16.08 10.22
CA PHE A 587 14.68 16.47 9.02
C PHE A 587 15.28 17.88 9.08
N PHE A 588 14.76 18.78 9.90
CA PHE A 588 15.32 20.13 10.03
C PHE A 588 16.60 20.13 10.85
N LYS A 589 16.76 19.18 11.79
CA LYS A 589 17.96 19.07 12.62
C LYS A 589 19.05 18.25 11.95
N GLU A 590 20.25 18.80 11.92
CA GLU A 590 21.41 18.20 11.25
C GLU A 590 21.79 16.84 11.81
N GLU A 591 21.96 16.76 13.13
CA GLU A 591 22.37 15.53 13.79
C GLU A 591 21.35 14.40 13.57
N GLU A 592 20.05 14.73 13.66
CA GLU A 592 18.98 13.75 13.51
C GLU A 592 18.86 13.25 12.06
N ARG A 593 18.96 14.12 11.03
CA ARG A 593 18.94 13.66 9.64
C ARG A 593 20.18 12.85 9.25
N ILE A 594 21.34 13.13 9.83
CA ILE A 594 22.55 12.31 9.66
C ILE A 594 22.35 10.94 10.32
N GLY A 595 21.83 10.89 11.55
CA GLY A 595 21.49 9.64 12.23
C GLY A 595 20.49 8.79 11.45
N ALA A 596 19.47 9.42 10.84
CA ALA A 596 18.54 8.72 9.96
C ALA A 596 19.22 8.12 8.72
N VAL A 597 20.19 8.81 8.10
CA VAL A 597 20.98 8.26 6.99
C VAL A 597 21.81 7.07 7.44
N GLN A 598 22.49 7.15 8.58
CA GLN A 598 23.29 6.04 9.12
C GLN A 598 22.43 4.79 9.36
N LEU A 599 21.25 4.96 9.96
CA LEU A 599 20.30 3.88 10.18
C LEU A 599 19.82 3.25 8.86
N LEU A 600 19.40 4.08 7.90
CA LEU A 600 18.98 3.61 6.59
C LEU A 600 20.10 2.90 5.84
N TRP A 601 21.34 3.35 5.99
CA TRP A 601 22.51 2.72 5.38
C TRP A 601 22.73 1.32 5.95
N GLY A 602 22.61 1.15 7.27
CA GLY A 602 22.66 -0.17 7.92
C GLY A 602 21.51 -1.09 7.46
N VAL A 603 20.29 -0.56 7.34
CA VAL A 603 19.12 -1.31 6.82
C VAL A 603 19.35 -1.76 5.38
N MET A 604 19.85 -0.88 4.51
CA MET A 604 20.14 -1.22 3.11
C MET A 604 21.32 -2.20 3.01
N ALA A 605 22.37 -2.03 3.81
CA ALA A 605 23.49 -2.96 3.87
C ALA A 605 23.06 -4.36 4.33
N TRP A 606 22.16 -4.44 5.32
CA TRP A 606 21.53 -5.70 5.70
C TRP A 606 20.70 -6.27 4.57
N LEU A 607 19.71 -5.55 4.03
CA LEU A 607 18.78 -6.08 3.02
C LEU A 607 19.46 -6.48 1.71
N MET A 608 20.52 -5.77 1.31
CA MET A 608 21.24 -5.99 0.06
C MET A 608 22.49 -6.87 0.20
N ARG A 609 22.78 -7.39 1.39
CA ARG A 609 23.91 -8.30 1.64
C ARG A 609 23.92 -9.47 0.66
N GLU A 610 25.11 -9.93 0.30
CA GLU A 610 25.29 -11.14 -0.49
C GLU A 610 24.73 -12.38 0.25
N ASP A 611 24.02 -13.24 -0.48
CA ASP A 611 23.49 -14.47 0.08
C ASP A 611 24.62 -15.50 0.24
N LYS A 612 24.81 -16.03 1.46
CA LYS A 612 25.83 -17.07 1.75
C LYS A 612 25.70 -18.33 0.87
N GLU A 613 24.51 -18.61 0.35
CA GLU A 613 24.28 -19.71 -0.59
C GLU A 613 24.78 -19.39 -2.01
N ASN A 614 24.67 -18.13 -2.46
CA ASN A 614 25.25 -17.72 -3.75
C ASN A 614 26.78 -17.82 -3.71
N GLN A 615 27.41 -17.52 -2.56
CA GLN A 615 28.84 -17.74 -2.37
C GLN A 615 29.21 -19.22 -2.55
N LYS A 616 28.48 -20.15 -1.91
CA LYS A 616 28.72 -21.60 -2.06
C LYS A 616 28.48 -22.10 -3.49
N GLU A 617 27.46 -21.58 -4.19
CA GLU A 617 27.19 -21.95 -5.57
C GLU A 617 28.22 -21.38 -6.56
N GLU A 618 28.70 -20.15 -6.36
CA GLU A 618 29.79 -19.56 -7.16
C GLU A 618 31.13 -20.27 -6.90
N GLU A 619 31.46 -20.58 -5.64
CA GLU A 619 32.65 -21.36 -5.28
C GLU A 619 32.61 -22.76 -5.91
N LYS A 620 31.43 -23.41 -5.92
CA LYS A 620 31.26 -24.72 -6.57
C LYS A 620 31.42 -24.63 -8.09
N LYS A 621 30.85 -23.60 -8.73
CA LYS A 621 31.02 -23.36 -10.18
C LYS A 621 32.48 -23.06 -10.55
N ASN A 622 33.18 -22.27 -9.73
CA ASN A 622 34.59 -21.96 -9.97
C ASN A 622 35.50 -23.15 -9.67
N GLY A 623 35.14 -24.03 -8.72
CA GLY A 623 35.86 -25.27 -8.43
C GLY A 623 35.77 -26.30 -9.57
N ASP A 624 34.61 -26.42 -10.23
CA ASP A 624 34.45 -27.35 -11.37
C ASP A 624 35.21 -26.91 -12.63
N VAL A 625 35.46 -25.60 -12.81
CA VAL A 625 36.22 -25.07 -13.96
C VAL A 625 37.73 -25.31 -13.85
N VAL A 626 38.25 -25.54 -12.65
CA VAL A 626 39.69 -25.76 -12.42
C VAL A 626 40.11 -27.23 -12.63
N MET A 627 39.17 -28.18 -12.67
CA MET A 627 39.47 -29.62 -12.81
C MET A 627 39.35 -30.16 -14.23
N SER A 628 39.18 -29.30 -15.24
CA SER A 628 39.11 -29.70 -16.66
C SER A 628 40.27 -29.17 -17.52
N GLY A 629 41.46 -28.99 -16.92
CA GLY A 629 42.69 -28.56 -17.59
C GLY A 629 43.69 -29.67 -17.75
#